data_AF-A0A0B7FC32-F1
#
_entry.id   AF-A0A0B7FC32-F1
#
_cell.length_a   1.000
_cell.length_b   1.000
_cell.length_c   1.000
_cell.angle_alpha   90.00
_cell.angle_beta   90.00
_cell.angle_gamma   90.00
#
_symmetry.space_group_name_H-M   'P 1'
#
loop_
_entity.id
_entity.type
_entity.pdbx_description
1 polymer ?
#
loop_
_entity_poly.entity_id
_entity_poly.type
_entity_poly.pdbx_seq_one_letter_code
_entity_poly.pdbx_strand_id
1 'polypeptide(L)'
;MPFGEIIIGSPGSGKSTYAFGKQQLLTATQRPIAVVNLDPANDHVPYKCDIDIASLISLQDAMDEHGLGPNGGMLYCMEYLEANFDWLEEQLRSQNLLNGDSYVIFDVPGQVELSSDHGSLKSIVGKLEKLGFRVS
;
A
#
# COMPACT_ATOMS: atom_id res chain seq x y z
N MET A 1 10.30 14.15 -9.47
CA MET A 1 10.71 13.34 -8.29
C MET A 1 9.44 13.03 -7.53
N PRO A 2 8.99 11.76 -7.51
CA PRO A 2 7.73 11.40 -6.89
C PRO A 2 7.78 11.51 -5.37
N PHE A 3 6.67 11.95 -4.78
CA PHE A 3 6.50 12.02 -3.34
C PHE A 3 5.53 10.94 -2.88
N GLY A 4 5.95 10.16 -1.89
CA GLY A 4 5.18 9.07 -1.31
C GLY A 4 4.96 9.29 0.18
N GLU A 5 3.79 8.97 0.69
CA GLU A 5 3.50 8.93 2.12
C GLU A 5 3.05 7.53 2.52
N ILE A 6 3.68 6.97 3.55
CA ILE A 6 3.32 5.65 4.06
C ILE A 6 2.51 5.84 5.35
N ILE A 7 1.25 5.41 5.31
CA ILE A 7 0.36 5.56 6.47
C ILE A 7 0.51 4.34 7.38
N ILE A 8 1.21 4.51 8.50
CA ILE A 8 1.40 3.46 9.51
C ILE A 8 0.53 3.75 10.74
N GLY A 9 -0.05 2.71 11.32
CA GLY A 9 -0.87 2.81 12.53
C GLY A 9 -1.59 1.51 12.86
N SER A 10 -1.90 1.30 14.13
CA SER A 10 -2.56 0.08 14.62
C SER A 10 -3.91 -0.17 13.94
N PRO A 11 -4.49 -1.38 14.04
CA PRO A 11 -5.83 -1.63 13.54
C PRO A 11 -6.82 -0.67 14.21
N GLY A 12 -7.76 -0.12 13.42
CA GLY A 12 -8.74 0.85 13.93
C GLY A 12 -8.22 2.27 14.18
N SER A 13 -6.94 2.58 13.94
CA SER A 13 -6.41 3.95 14.13
C SER A 13 -6.90 4.98 13.11
N GLY A 14 -7.63 4.54 12.07
CA GLY A 14 -8.19 5.42 11.05
C GLY A 14 -7.30 5.68 9.83
N LYS A 15 -6.34 4.79 9.51
CA LYS A 15 -5.44 4.91 8.35
C LYS A 15 -6.18 5.16 7.02
N SER A 16 -7.13 4.28 6.67
CA SER A 16 -7.91 4.43 5.43
C SER A 16 -8.81 5.66 5.44
N THR A 17 -9.32 6.06 6.61
CA THR A 17 -10.05 7.31 6.78
C THR A 17 -9.16 8.53 6.53
N TYR A 18 -7.92 8.50 7.01
CA TYR A 18 -6.91 9.52 6.74
C TYR A 18 -6.59 9.58 5.24
N ALA A 19 -6.33 8.44 4.60
CA ALA A 19 -6.08 8.36 3.17
C ALA A 19 -7.23 8.98 2.37
N PHE A 20 -8.47 8.66 2.73
CA PHE A 20 -9.66 9.22 2.07
C PHE A 20 -9.79 10.73 2.27
N GLY A 21 -9.65 11.23 3.51
CA GLY A 21 -9.71 12.66 3.79
C GLY A 21 -8.63 13.45 3.04
N LYS A 22 -7.43 12.86 2.92
CA LYS A 22 -6.33 13.46 2.16
C LYS A 22 -6.57 13.46 0.65
N GLN A 23 -7.13 12.37 0.11
CA GLN A 23 -7.57 12.30 -1.28
C GLN A 23 -8.62 13.39 -1.57
N GLN A 24 -9.62 13.55 -0.70
CA GLN A 24 -10.63 14.59 -0.84
C GLN A 24 -10.03 16.01 -0.82
N LEU A 25 -9.15 16.30 0.13
CA LEU A 25 -8.51 17.61 0.28
C LEU A 25 -7.64 17.98 -0.93
N LEU A 26 -6.78 17.08 -1.38
CA LEU A 26 -5.88 17.32 -2.51
C LEU A 26 -6.67 17.46 -3.82
N THR A 27 -7.70 16.63 -4.02
CA THR A 27 -8.61 16.75 -5.15
C THR A 27 -9.34 18.10 -5.15
N ALA A 28 -9.90 18.52 -4.01
CA ALA A 28 -10.59 19.81 -3.87
C ALA A 28 -9.67 21.02 -4.12
N THR A 29 -8.36 20.86 -3.91
CA THR A 29 -7.34 21.88 -4.15
C THR A 29 -6.64 21.73 -5.51
N GLN A 30 -7.16 20.88 -6.40
CA GLN A 30 -6.62 20.61 -7.75
C GLN A 30 -5.17 20.11 -7.73
N ARG A 31 -4.80 19.37 -6.70
CA ARG A 31 -3.49 18.72 -6.58
C ARG A 31 -3.64 17.24 -6.90
N PRO A 32 -2.94 16.71 -7.92
CA PRO A 32 -3.04 15.30 -8.26
C PRO A 32 -2.60 14.41 -7.10
N ILE A 33 -3.40 13.38 -6.83
CA ILE A 33 -3.17 12.40 -5.78
C ILE A 33 -3.58 11.02 -6.28
N ALA A 34 -2.81 10.01 -5.91
CA ALA A 34 -3.14 8.60 -6.07
C ALA A 34 -3.09 7.88 -4.72
N VAL A 35 -3.98 6.90 -4.52
CA VAL A 35 -3.99 6.04 -3.33
C VAL A 35 -3.69 4.60 -3.74
N VAL A 36 -2.65 4.03 -3.14
CA VAL A 36 -2.21 2.66 -3.30
C VAL A 36 -2.59 1.89 -2.04
N ASN A 37 -3.53 0.96 -2.16
CA ASN A 37 -3.90 0.05 -1.07
C ASN A 37 -2.95 -1.16 -1.06
N LEU A 38 -2.16 -1.27 0.00
CA LEU A 38 -1.30 -2.42 0.28
C LEU A 38 -1.84 -3.27 1.45
N ASP A 39 -3.04 -2.97 1.97
CA ASP A 39 -3.72 -3.77 2.99
C ASP A 39 -4.64 -4.83 2.33
N PRO A 40 -4.25 -6.12 2.31
CA PRO A 40 -5.03 -7.19 1.68
C PRO A 40 -6.27 -7.59 2.48
N ALA A 41 -6.46 -7.08 3.70
CA ALA A 41 -7.67 -7.29 4.49
C ALA A 41 -8.73 -6.20 4.27
N ASN A 42 -8.43 -5.19 3.44
CA ASN A 42 -9.28 -4.02 3.27
C ASN A 42 -10.12 -4.10 1.99
N ASP A 43 -11.12 -4.98 1.99
CA ASP A 43 -11.95 -5.26 0.81
C ASP A 43 -12.89 -4.09 0.41
N HIS A 44 -13.10 -3.14 1.33
CA HIS A 44 -14.07 -2.04 1.16
C HIS A 44 -13.44 -0.70 1.53
N VAL A 45 -12.52 -0.24 0.69
CA VAL A 45 -11.90 1.07 0.85
C VAL A 45 -12.89 2.22 0.53
N PRO A 46 -12.92 3.29 1.34
CA PRO A 46 -13.84 4.42 1.13
C PRO A 46 -13.37 5.40 0.04
N TYR A 47 -12.17 5.21 -0.50
CA TYR A 47 -11.52 6.09 -1.48
C TYR A 47 -11.49 5.47 -2.88
N LYS A 48 -11.22 6.29 -3.89
CA LYS A 48 -10.84 5.76 -5.21
C LYS A 48 -9.46 5.11 -5.06
N CYS A 49 -9.40 3.79 -5.14
CA CYS A 49 -8.15 3.03 -5.13
C CYS A 49 -7.56 3.07 -6.54
N ASP A 50 -6.31 3.52 -6.65
CA ASP A 50 -5.61 3.58 -7.94
C ASP A 50 -4.84 2.28 -8.18
N ILE A 51 -4.19 1.73 -7.15
CA ILE A 51 -3.50 0.43 -7.20
C ILE A 51 -3.91 -0.36 -5.96
N ASP A 52 -4.32 -1.61 -6.14
CA ASP A 52 -4.77 -2.48 -5.06
C ASP A 52 -4.01 -3.81 -5.04
N ILE A 53 -3.39 -4.14 -3.90
CA ILE A 53 -2.69 -5.42 -3.69
C ILE A 53 -3.61 -6.63 -3.92
N ALA A 54 -4.93 -6.50 -3.74
CA ALA A 54 -5.88 -7.58 -3.99
C ALA A 54 -5.86 -8.07 -5.46
N SER A 55 -5.37 -7.25 -6.39
CA SER A 55 -5.18 -7.66 -7.80
C SER A 55 -3.89 -8.46 -8.05
N LEU A 56 -2.97 -8.49 -7.07
CA LEU A 56 -1.80 -9.37 -7.04
C LEU A 56 -2.08 -10.62 -6.20
N ILE A 57 -2.57 -10.43 -4.97
CA ILE A 57 -2.86 -11.50 -4.01
C ILE A 57 -3.93 -11.02 -3.03
N SER A 58 -5.00 -11.80 -2.86
CA SER A 58 -6.01 -11.54 -1.83
C SER A 58 -5.68 -12.27 -0.53
N LEU A 59 -6.15 -11.74 0.61
CA LEU A 59 -5.97 -12.42 1.90
C LEU A 59 -6.66 -13.79 1.91
N GLN A 60 -7.85 -13.90 1.30
CA GLN A 60 -8.60 -15.14 1.24
C GLN A 60 -7.85 -16.22 0.44
N ASP A 61 -7.30 -15.86 -0.72
CA ASP A 61 -6.53 -16.81 -1.54
C ASP A 61 -5.28 -17.29 -0.79
N ALA A 62 -4.56 -16.38 -0.12
CA ALA A 62 -3.40 -16.72 0.70
C ALA A 62 -3.76 -17.67 1.87
N MET A 63 -4.90 -17.45 2.51
CA MET A 63 -5.39 -18.32 3.59
C MET A 63 -5.77 -19.71 3.08
N ASP A 64 -6.49 -19.78 1.96
CA ASP A 64 -7.00 -21.04 1.42
C ASP A 64 -5.89 -21.89 0.79
N GLU A 65 -4.96 -21.29 0.05
CA GLU A 65 -3.88 -22.01 -0.63
C GLU A 65 -2.84 -22.56 0.34
N HIS A 66 -2.54 -21.83 1.41
CA HIS A 66 -1.48 -22.18 2.36
C HIS A 66 -2.00 -22.69 3.72
N GLY A 67 -3.32 -22.79 3.91
CA GLY A 67 -3.93 -23.21 5.17
C GLY A 67 -3.60 -22.27 6.33
N LEU A 68 -3.48 -20.97 6.04
CA LEU A 68 -3.08 -19.95 7.01
C LEU A 68 -4.30 -19.34 7.72
N GLY A 69 -4.11 -18.95 8.98
CA GLY A 69 -5.06 -18.05 9.66
C GLY A 69 -4.90 -16.59 9.19
N PRO A 70 -5.82 -15.68 9.57
CA PRO A 70 -5.82 -14.29 9.08
C PRO A 70 -4.49 -13.55 9.24
N ASN A 71 -3.83 -13.68 10.38
CA ASN A 71 -2.53 -13.03 10.62
C ASN A 71 -1.41 -13.64 9.77
N GLY A 72 -1.44 -14.96 9.56
CA GLY A 72 -0.46 -15.65 8.71
C GLY A 72 -0.65 -15.31 7.23
N GLY A 73 -1.91 -15.27 6.77
CA GLY A 73 -2.23 -14.85 5.40
C GLY A 73 -1.81 -13.41 5.14
N MET A 74 -2.04 -12.50 6.09
CA MET A 74 -1.60 -11.10 6.02
C MET A 74 -0.08 -10.99 5.86
N LEU A 75 0.70 -11.75 6.65
CA LEU A 75 2.15 -11.80 6.55
C LEU A 75 2.59 -12.30 5.18
N TYR A 76 1.98 -13.39 4.72
CA TYR A 76 2.25 -13.99 3.44
C TYR A 76 1.99 -13.03 2.27
N CYS A 77 0.88 -12.29 2.28
CA CYS A 77 0.60 -11.28 1.25
C CYS A 77 1.70 -10.21 1.17
N MET A 78 2.24 -9.79 2.31
CA MET A 78 3.33 -8.80 2.34
C MET A 78 4.65 -9.36 1.84
N GLU A 79 4.98 -10.61 2.18
CA GLU A 79 6.13 -11.33 1.62
C GLU A 79 5.99 -11.55 0.11
N TYR A 80 4.78 -11.89 -0.34
CA TYR A 80 4.47 -12.11 -1.74
C TYR A 80 4.59 -10.82 -2.55
N LEU A 81 4.08 -9.69 -2.03
CA LEU A 81 4.30 -8.37 -2.62
C LEU A 81 5.79 -8.00 -2.66
N GLU A 82 6.53 -8.28 -1.59
CA GLU A 82 7.97 -8.01 -1.56
C GLU A 82 8.70 -8.83 -2.64
N ALA A 83 8.39 -10.11 -2.77
CA ALA A 83 9.00 -11.01 -3.75
C ALA A 83 8.65 -10.61 -5.19
N ASN A 84 7.43 -10.13 -5.42
CA ASN A 84 6.90 -9.70 -6.72
C ASN A 84 6.81 -8.17 -6.82
N PHE A 85 7.80 -7.45 -6.27
CA PHE A 85 7.77 -5.99 -6.23
C PHE A 85 7.77 -5.33 -7.62
N ASP A 86 8.27 -6.03 -8.64
CA ASP A 86 8.20 -5.65 -10.04
C ASP A 86 6.76 -5.40 -10.51
N TRP A 87 5.78 -6.14 -9.98
CA TRP A 87 4.36 -5.87 -10.21
C TRP A 87 3.98 -4.46 -9.74
N LEU A 88 4.36 -4.08 -8.51
CA LEU A 88 4.04 -2.75 -7.97
C LEU A 88 4.76 -1.65 -8.76
N GLU A 89 6.02 -1.89 -9.15
CA GLU A 89 6.76 -0.96 -10.01
C GLU A 89 6.04 -0.75 -11.36
N GLU A 90 5.56 -1.81 -11.99
CA GLU A 90 4.83 -1.73 -13.25
C GLU A 90 3.49 -0.99 -13.09
N GLN A 91 2.75 -1.24 -12.01
CA GLN A 91 1.52 -0.51 -11.70
C GLN A 91 1.79 1.00 -11.52
N LEU A 92 2.81 1.36 -10.74
CA LEU A 92 3.21 2.76 -10.53
C LEU A 92 3.65 3.43 -11.84
N ARG A 93 4.36 2.69 -12.71
CA ARG A 93 4.82 3.18 -14.01
C ARG A 93 3.68 3.37 -15.00
N SER A 94 2.77 2.38 -15.11
CA SER A 94 1.64 2.42 -16.04
C SER A 94 0.66 3.55 -15.72
N GLN A 95 0.56 3.92 -14.44
CA GLN A 95 -0.23 5.07 -13.98
C GLN A 95 0.55 6.39 -13.95
N ASN A 96 1.78 6.39 -14.47
CA ASN A 96 2.64 7.57 -14.55
C ASN A 96 2.89 8.23 -13.17
N LEU A 97 2.90 7.44 -12.09
CA LEU A 97 3.10 7.93 -10.71
C LEU A 97 4.58 8.14 -10.36
N LEU A 98 5.50 7.68 -11.21
CA LEU A 98 6.95 7.83 -11.01
C LEU A 98 7.50 9.18 -11.49
N ASN A 99 6.75 9.97 -12.25
CA ASN A 99 7.24 11.24 -12.79
C ASN A 99 7.29 12.36 -11.73
N GLY A 100 6.45 12.26 -10.70
CA GLY A 100 6.32 13.19 -9.57
C GLY A 100 5.34 14.32 -9.76
N ASP A 101 4.37 14.17 -10.67
CA ASP A 101 3.25 15.11 -10.81
C ASP A 101 2.13 14.84 -9.79
N SER A 102 2.12 13.66 -9.18
CA SER A 102 1.11 13.22 -8.21
C SER A 102 1.70 12.94 -6.84
N TYR A 103 0.92 13.27 -5.80
CA TYR A 103 1.16 12.80 -4.45
C TYR A 103 0.68 11.35 -4.32
N VAL A 104 1.51 10.43 -3.84
CA VAL A 104 1.14 9.02 -3.70
C VAL A 104 1.00 8.64 -2.24
N ILE A 105 -0.17 8.13 -1.87
CA ILE A 105 -0.42 7.57 -0.54
C ILE A 105 -0.31 6.06 -0.62
N PHE A 106 0.44 5.46 0.30
CA PHE A 106 0.48 4.01 0.51
C PHE A 106 -0.25 3.68 1.83
N ASP A 107 -1.46 3.13 1.72
CA ASP A 107 -2.22 2.62 2.86
C ASP A 107 -1.74 1.19 3.13
N VAL A 108 -1.02 0.98 4.24
CA VAL A 108 -0.40 -0.32 4.55
C VAL A 108 -1.17 -1.04 5.67
N PRO A 109 -1.04 -2.38 5.80
CA PRO A 109 -1.79 -3.11 6.81
C PRO A 109 -1.46 -2.64 8.22
N GLY A 110 -2.46 -2.66 9.10
CA GLY A 110 -2.36 -2.08 10.44
C GLY A 110 -1.62 -2.90 11.48
N GLN A 111 -1.12 -4.08 11.12
CA GLN A 111 -0.79 -5.12 12.09
C GLN A 111 0.58 -4.77 12.67
N VAL A 112 0.66 -4.72 14.00
CA VAL A 112 1.85 -4.20 14.69
C VAL A 112 3.07 -5.01 14.31
N GLU A 113 2.89 -6.33 14.21
CA GLU A 113 3.92 -7.31 13.85
C GLU A 113 4.57 -7.01 12.49
N LEU A 114 3.81 -6.49 11.51
CA LEU A 114 4.35 -6.08 10.22
C LEU A 114 5.21 -4.83 10.29
N SER A 115 4.85 -3.90 11.17
CA SER A 115 5.53 -2.62 11.32
C SER A 115 6.72 -2.66 12.28
N SER A 116 6.73 -3.59 13.25
CA SER A 116 7.77 -3.68 14.28
C SER A 116 8.79 -4.78 14.01
N ASP A 117 8.34 -5.96 13.56
CA ASP A 117 9.16 -7.18 13.59
C ASP A 117 9.40 -7.77 12.20
N HIS A 118 8.52 -7.51 11.22
CA HIS A 118 8.67 -8.07 9.88
C HIS A 118 9.48 -7.17 8.92
N GLY A 119 10.47 -7.76 8.26
CA GLY A 119 11.38 -7.03 7.34
C GLY A 119 10.73 -6.53 6.05
N SER A 120 9.59 -7.11 5.65
CA SER A 120 9.00 -6.86 4.33
C SER A 120 8.55 -5.44 4.12
N LEU A 121 7.89 -4.80 5.11
CA LEU A 121 7.48 -3.40 4.97
C LEU A 121 8.71 -2.50 4.75
N LYS A 122 9.75 -2.68 5.56
CA LYS A 122 11.01 -1.94 5.43
C LYS A 122 11.70 -2.17 4.07
N SER A 123 11.67 -3.41 3.58
CA SER A 123 12.22 -3.78 2.27
C SER A 123 11.45 -3.10 1.14
N ILE A 124 10.10 -3.13 1.19
CA ILE A 124 9.21 -2.45 0.23
C ILE A 124 9.47 -0.95 0.23
N VAL A 125 9.57 -0.30 1.40
CA VAL A 125 9.91 1.12 1.50
C VAL A 125 11.26 1.40 0.84
N GLY A 126 12.30 0.61 1.15
CA GLY A 126 13.62 0.80 0.55
C GLY A 126 13.65 0.56 -0.97
N LYS A 127 12.76 -0.29 -1.51
CA LYS A 127 12.58 -0.44 -2.95
C LYS A 127 11.88 0.77 -3.56
N LEU A 128 10.85 1.33 -2.92
CA LEU A 128 10.21 2.59 -3.35
C LEU A 128 11.21 3.75 -3.39
N GLU A 129 12.06 3.89 -2.38
CA GLU A 129 13.14 4.90 -2.38
C GLU A 129 14.11 4.72 -3.55
N LYS A 130 14.47 3.47 -3.90
CA LYS A 130 15.31 3.17 -5.07
C LYS A 130 14.63 3.50 -6.40
N LEU A 131 13.29 3.49 -6.47
CA LEU A 131 12.52 3.99 -7.61
C LEU A 131 12.50 5.53 -7.69
N GLY A 132 13.10 6.23 -6.72
CA GLY A 132 13.21 7.68 -6.70
C GLY A 132 12.11 8.38 -5.91
N PHE A 133 11.28 7.64 -5.16
CA PHE A 133 10.34 8.26 -4.22
C PHE A 133 11.08 8.96 -3.09
N ARG A 134 10.66 10.19 -2.81
CA ARG A 134 10.86 10.80 -1.50
C ARG A 134 9.71 10.34 -0.61
N VAL A 135 10.00 9.41 0.30
CA VAL A 135 9.01 8.83 1.20
C VAL A 135 8.99 9.58 2.54
N SER A 136 7.80 9.83 3.09
CA SER A 136 7.56 10.36 4.44
C SER A 136 6.68 9.45 5.27
#